data_AF-A0A4D6NTA2-F1
#
_entry.id   AF-A0A4D6NTA2-F1
#
_cell.length_a   1.000
_cell.length_b   1.000
_cell.length_c   1.000
_cell.angle_alpha   90.00
_cell.angle_beta   90.00
_cell.angle_gamma   90.00
#
_symmetry.space_group_name_H-M   'P 1'
#
loop_
_entity.id
_entity.type
_entity.pdbx_description
1 polymer ?
#
loop_
_entity_poly.entity_id
_entity_poly.type
_entity_poly.pdbx_seq_one_letter_code
_entity_poly.pdbx_strand_id
1 'polypeptide(L)'
;MRRSYGSKCSTTSSSSSQNRSSGFVPRICGCGEILLLLKATTHKNNGRFFWRCKNWAVMQDDRNCRFFQWADEVEPEKEVPIEKNEEDSVCVNERMLVDVLQKNAKLKKKLIEERKIVPTLL
;
A
#
# COMPACT_ATOMS: atom_id res chain seq x y z
N MET A 1 -38.82 11.38 -24.11
CA MET A 1 -38.39 9.98 -24.36
C MET A 1 -37.39 9.94 -25.50
N ARG A 2 -36.13 9.60 -25.24
CA ARG A 2 -35.29 8.62 -25.98
C ARG A 2 -33.89 8.59 -25.37
N ARG A 3 -33.36 7.38 -25.29
CA ARG A 3 -32.17 6.92 -24.58
C ARG A 3 -30.91 7.14 -25.42
N SER A 4 -29.76 7.33 -24.77
CA SER A 4 -28.46 6.97 -25.36
C SER A 4 -27.65 6.15 -24.38
N TYR A 5 -27.26 4.96 -24.83
CA TYR A 5 -26.45 3.97 -24.14
C TYR A 5 -24.96 4.28 -24.33
N GLY A 6 -24.17 4.04 -23.28
CA GLY A 6 -22.82 3.48 -23.41
C GLY A 6 -21.64 4.46 -23.40
N SER A 7 -20.90 4.43 -22.30
CA SER A 7 -19.44 4.49 -22.33
C SER A 7 -18.91 3.48 -21.32
N LYS A 8 -18.58 2.28 -21.82
CA LYS A 8 -17.77 1.29 -21.09
C LYS A 8 -16.34 1.83 -21.14
N CYS A 9 -15.82 2.34 -20.02
CA CYS A 9 -14.38 2.52 -19.91
C CYS A 9 -13.78 1.14 -19.64
N SER A 10 -13.22 0.54 -20.69
CA SER A 10 -12.33 -0.61 -20.61
C SER A 10 -11.09 -0.19 -19.81
N THR A 11 -10.90 -0.74 -18.62
CA THR A 11 -9.60 -0.66 -17.94
C THR A 11 -8.67 -1.64 -18.64
N THR A 12 -8.08 -1.20 -19.75
CA THR A 12 -6.92 -1.87 -20.32
C THR A 12 -5.79 -1.81 -19.30
N SER A 13 -5.37 -2.97 -18.83
CA SER A 13 -4.14 -3.19 -18.10
C SER A 13 -2.96 -2.67 -18.91
N SER A 14 -2.53 -1.45 -18.63
CA SER A 14 -1.25 -0.93 -19.09
C SER A 14 -0.18 -1.40 -18.10
N SER A 15 0.37 -2.58 -18.39
CA SER A 15 1.55 -3.14 -17.75
C SER A 15 2.78 -2.31 -18.13
N SER A 16 3.02 -1.24 -17.39
CA SER A 16 4.27 -0.48 -17.49
C SER A 16 5.29 -1.08 -16.53
N SER A 17 6.08 -2.04 -17.02
CA SER A 17 7.23 -2.58 -16.31
C SER A 17 8.26 -1.49 -16.06
N GLN A 18 8.38 -0.99 -14.82
CA GLN A 18 9.47 -0.10 -14.42
C GLN A 18 9.81 -0.24 -12.92
N ASN A 19 10.94 -0.93 -12.69
CA ASN A 19 11.96 -0.82 -11.64
C ASN A 19 11.59 -0.62 -10.14
N ARG A 20 11.69 -1.74 -9.41
CA ARG A 20 12.32 -1.97 -8.07
C ARG A 20 12.39 -0.80 -7.07
N SER A 21 11.53 -0.87 -6.05
CA SER A 21 11.77 -0.49 -4.64
C SER A 21 10.68 -1.21 -3.82
N SER A 22 10.98 -1.76 -2.64
CA SER A 22 10.05 -2.56 -1.80
C SER A 22 8.60 -2.08 -1.91
N GLY A 23 7.79 -2.82 -2.68
CA GLY A 23 6.74 -2.27 -3.54
C GLY A 23 5.46 -1.87 -2.84
N PHE A 24 5.48 -0.77 -2.10
CA PHE A 24 4.25 -0.06 -1.80
C PHE A 24 3.74 0.57 -3.09
N VAL A 25 2.74 -0.04 -3.73
CA VAL A 25 2.03 0.56 -4.86
C VAL A 25 1.21 1.73 -4.30
N PRO A 26 1.50 2.99 -4.67
CA PRO A 26 0.76 4.14 -4.17
C PRO A 26 -0.70 4.05 -4.64
N ARG A 27 -1.67 4.25 -3.74
CA ARG A 27 -3.07 4.40 -4.14
C ARG A 27 -3.29 5.81 -4.71
N ILE A 28 -3.98 5.91 -5.84
CA ILE A 28 -4.18 7.15 -6.59
C ILE A 28 -5.69 7.42 -6.75
N CYS A 29 -6.14 8.66 -6.54
CA CYS A 29 -7.54 9.09 -6.79
C CYS A 29 -7.84 9.18 -8.30
N GLY A 30 -9.11 9.33 -8.69
CA GLY A 30 -9.49 9.71 -10.06
C GLY A 30 -8.93 11.06 -10.53
N CYS A 31 -8.36 11.86 -9.62
CA CYS A 31 -7.68 13.11 -9.89
C CYS A 31 -6.18 12.98 -10.21
N GLY A 32 -5.63 11.76 -10.23
CA GLY A 32 -4.22 11.49 -10.55
C GLY A 32 -3.24 11.69 -9.39
N GLU A 33 -3.73 12.07 -8.20
CA GLU A 33 -2.90 12.31 -7.03
C GLU A 33 -2.86 11.14 -6.04
N ILE A 34 -1.73 11.01 -5.34
CA ILE A 34 -1.51 9.98 -4.32
C ILE A 34 -2.42 10.23 -3.11
N LEU A 35 -3.06 9.16 -2.63
CA LEU A 35 -3.87 9.16 -1.43
C LEU A 35 -3.01 9.12 -0.17
N LEU A 36 -3.42 9.87 0.84
CA LEU A 36 -2.81 9.90 2.16
C LEU A 36 -3.55 8.95 3.10
N LEU A 37 -2.83 8.06 3.80
CA LEU A 37 -3.35 7.27 4.91
C LEU A 37 -3.26 8.09 6.20
N LEU A 38 -4.40 8.37 6.82
CA LEU A 38 -4.49 9.20 8.02
C LEU A 38 -5.28 8.47 9.12
N LYS A 39 -5.01 8.84 10.37
CA LYS A 39 -5.74 8.36 11.55
C LYS A 39 -6.80 9.37 11.94
N ALA A 40 -8.05 8.93 12.07
CA ALA A 40 -9.16 9.77 12.50
C ALA A 40 -9.04 10.09 14.00
N THR A 41 -9.34 11.35 14.33
CA THR A 41 -9.28 11.91 15.68
C THR A 41 -10.65 12.38 16.18
N THR A 42 -11.69 12.29 15.34
CA THR A 42 -13.06 12.62 15.74
C THR A 42 -13.55 11.67 16.82
N HIS A 43 -14.31 12.16 17.81
CA HIS A 43 -14.80 11.36 18.94
C HIS A 43 -15.38 9.99 18.52
N LYS A 44 -16.24 9.95 17.49
CA LYS A 44 -16.88 8.70 17.02
C LYS A 44 -15.94 7.72 16.32
N ASN A 45 -14.92 8.20 15.60
CA ASN A 45 -14.07 7.38 14.74
C ASN A 45 -12.62 7.34 15.22
N ASN A 46 -12.36 7.74 16.47
CA ASN A 46 -11.01 7.91 16.99
C ASN A 46 -10.24 6.60 16.86
N GLY A 47 -9.07 6.65 16.23
CA GLY A 47 -8.25 5.47 16.03
C GLY A 47 -8.39 4.80 14.66
N ARG A 48 -9.51 5.00 13.94
CA ARG A 48 -9.73 4.39 12.62
C ARG A 48 -8.86 5.07 11.57
N PHE A 49 -8.38 4.31 10.59
CA PHE A 49 -7.59 4.84 9.48
C PHE A 49 -8.46 5.09 8.26
N PHE A 50 -8.15 6.15 7.50
CA PHE A 50 -8.85 6.49 6.27
C PHE A 50 -7.87 7.03 5.22
N TRP A 51 -8.26 6.86 3.96
CA TRP A 51 -7.59 7.41 2.79
C TRP A 51 -8.26 8.71 2.37
N ARG A 52 -7.48 9.75 2.03
CA ARG A 52 -8.01 10.94 1.34
C ARG A 52 -7.04 11.53 0.32
N CYS A 53 -7.57 12.30 -0.62
CA CYS A 53 -6.72 13.05 -1.55
C CYS A 53 -5.98 14.20 -0.85
N LYS A 54 -4.74 14.48 -1.29
CA LYS A 54 -3.97 15.64 -0.83
C LYS A 54 -4.64 16.98 -1.15
N ASN A 55 -5.43 17.03 -2.23
CA ASN A 55 -6.14 18.24 -2.67
C ASN A 55 -7.53 18.41 -2.02
N TRP A 56 -7.83 17.70 -0.93
CA TRP A 56 -9.14 17.72 -0.26
C TRP A 56 -9.60 19.11 0.22
N ALA A 57 -8.67 19.99 0.59
CA ALA A 57 -8.97 21.31 1.17
C ALA A 57 -8.63 22.47 0.22
N VAL A 58 -8.39 22.20 -1.06
CA VAL A 58 -8.07 23.24 -2.04
C VAL A 58 -9.34 24.02 -2.35
N MET A 59 -9.29 25.35 -2.19
CA MET A 59 -10.45 26.25 -2.36
C MET A 59 -10.77 26.58 -3.84
N GLN A 60 -9.98 26.09 -4.78
CA GLN A 60 -10.24 26.24 -6.22
C GLN A 60 -11.03 25.03 -6.70
N ASP A 61 -12.26 25.25 -7.17
CA ASP A 61 -13.20 24.18 -7.53
C ASP A 61 -12.61 23.18 -8.53
N ASP A 62 -11.86 23.64 -9.52
CA ASP A 62 -11.24 22.79 -10.56
C ASP A 62 -10.13 21.87 -10.02
N ARG A 63 -9.60 22.15 -8.82
CA ARG A 63 -8.51 21.38 -8.20
C ARG A 63 -8.93 20.67 -6.92
N ASN A 64 -10.16 20.90 -6.45
CA ASN A 64 -10.69 20.29 -5.25
C ASN A 64 -11.06 18.81 -5.50
N CYS A 65 -10.44 17.90 -4.75
CA CYS A 65 -10.76 16.48 -4.84
C CYS A 65 -11.28 15.93 -3.50
N ARG A 66 -12.56 15.53 -3.49
CA ARG A 66 -13.25 14.99 -2.31
C ARG A 66 -13.17 13.47 -2.18
N PHE A 67 -12.05 12.85 -2.56
CA PHE A 67 -11.85 11.41 -2.33
C PHE A 67 -11.68 11.11 -0.84
N PHE A 68 -12.49 10.19 -0.31
CA PHE A 68 -12.43 9.67 1.05
C PHE A 68 -12.84 8.19 1.06
N GLN A 69 -12.10 7.33 1.78
CA GLN A 69 -12.47 5.93 1.99
C GLN A 69 -11.90 5.43 3.33
N TRP A 70 -12.66 4.66 4.10
CA TRP A 70 -12.12 4.01 5.30
C TRP A 70 -11.16 2.88 4.93
N ALA A 71 -10.05 2.75 5.65
CA ALA A 71 -9.00 1.77 5.32
C ALA A 71 -9.40 0.32 5.63
N ASP A 72 -10.37 0.13 6.52
CA ASP A 72 -11.01 -1.14 6.87
C ASP A 72 -12.18 -1.52 5.93
N GLU A 73 -12.63 -0.60 5.08
CA GLU A 73 -13.67 -0.83 4.06
C GLU A 73 -13.07 -1.12 2.67
N VAL A 74 -11.79 -1.53 2.62
CA VAL A 74 -11.20 -2.03 1.38
C VAL A 74 -11.92 -3.33 1.07
N GLU A 75 -12.82 -3.29 0.07
CA GLU A 75 -13.43 -4.49 -0.48
C GLU A 75 -12.30 -5.50 -0.75
N PRO A 76 -12.46 -6.78 -0.37
CA PRO A 76 -11.55 -7.80 -0.86
C PRO A 76 -11.54 -7.64 -2.38
N GLU A 77 -10.36 -7.41 -2.96
CA GLU A 77 -10.17 -7.46 -4.40
C GLU A 77 -10.96 -8.67 -4.87
N LYS A 78 -12.03 -8.44 -5.66
CA LYS A 78 -12.90 -9.52 -6.11
C LYS A 78 -11.99 -10.65 -6.51
N GLU A 79 -12.06 -11.75 -5.76
CA GLU A 79 -11.44 -12.99 -6.13
C GLU A 79 -12.02 -13.32 -7.49
N VAL A 80 -11.30 -12.93 -8.54
CA VAL A 80 -11.50 -13.46 -9.87
C VAL A 80 -11.38 -14.96 -9.63
N PRO A 81 -12.37 -15.81 -10.00
CA PRO A 81 -12.22 -17.24 -9.85
C PRO A 81 -10.95 -17.67 -10.57
N ILE A 82 -9.87 -17.88 -9.81
CA ILE A 82 -8.62 -18.42 -10.32
C ILE A 82 -8.95 -19.88 -10.57
N GLU A 83 -9.24 -20.21 -11.83
CA GLU A 83 -9.16 -21.57 -12.31
C GLU A 83 -7.81 -22.13 -11.84
N LYS A 84 -7.87 -23.23 -11.09
CA LYS A 84 -6.74 -23.84 -10.38
C LYS A 84 -5.61 -24.18 -11.35
N ASN A 85 -4.66 -23.27 -11.49
CA ASN A 85 -3.32 -23.59 -11.99
C ASN A 85 -2.37 -23.44 -10.80
N GLU A 86 -2.25 -24.52 -10.03
CA GLU A 86 -1.47 -24.65 -8.80
C GLU A 86 0.05 -24.68 -9.06
N GLU A 87 0.64 -23.75 -9.83
CA GLU A 87 2.11 -23.80 -10.06
C GLU A 87 2.88 -22.47 -9.98
N ASP A 88 2.22 -21.31 -9.87
CA ASP A 88 2.95 -20.02 -9.98
C ASP A 88 2.90 -19.08 -8.76
N SER A 89 2.33 -19.48 -7.62
CA SER A 89 2.15 -18.55 -6.48
C SER A 89 3.15 -18.69 -5.31
N VAL A 90 4.29 -19.38 -5.49
CA VAL A 90 5.35 -19.45 -4.46
C VAL A 90 6.74 -19.33 -5.07
N CYS A 91 7.20 -18.12 -5.37
CA CYS A 91 8.63 -17.91 -5.66
C CYS A 91 9.24 -16.58 -5.16
N VAL A 92 8.43 -15.65 -4.64
CA VAL A 92 8.93 -14.34 -4.18
C VAL A 92 9.21 -14.31 -2.67
N ASN A 93 8.51 -15.12 -1.87
CA ASN A 93 8.58 -15.04 -0.41
C ASN A 93 9.78 -15.76 0.20
N GLU A 94 10.25 -16.88 -0.37
CA GLU A 94 11.32 -17.68 0.25
C GLU A 94 12.67 -16.97 0.22
N ARG A 95 13.01 -16.33 -0.91
CA ARG A 95 14.26 -15.55 -1.05
C ARG A 95 14.29 -14.36 -0.11
N MET A 96 13.15 -13.68 0.04
CA MET A 96 13.01 -12.57 0.99
C MET A 96 13.14 -13.05 2.45
N LEU A 97 12.57 -14.22 2.77
CA LEU A 97 12.68 -14.82 4.11
C LEU A 97 14.15 -15.15 4.44
N VAL A 98 14.89 -15.74 3.51
CA VAL A 98 16.32 -16.04 3.69
C VAL A 98 17.13 -14.75 3.90
N ASP A 99 16.89 -13.72 3.09
CA ASP A 99 17.59 -12.43 3.22
C ASP A 99 17.29 -11.73 4.57
N VAL A 100 16.04 -11.79 5.04
CA VAL A 100 15.63 -11.25 6.34
C VAL A 100 16.32 -12.02 7.47
N LEU A 101 16.35 -13.35 7.41
CA LEU A 101 17.01 -14.19 8.41
C LEU A 101 18.53 -13.95 8.46
N GLN A 102 19.18 -13.82 7.30
CA GLN A 102 20.61 -13.50 7.22
C GLN A 102 20.91 -12.11 7.80
N LYS A 103 20.10 -11.09 7.49
CA LYS A 103 20.23 -9.74 8.07
C LYS A 103 20.04 -9.76 9.58
N ASN A 104 19.04 -10.50 10.07
CA ASN A 104 18.78 -10.66 11.51
C ASN A 104 19.96 -11.34 12.22
N ALA A 105 20.57 -12.37 11.62
CA ALA A 105 21.74 -13.03 12.17
C ALA A 105 22.96 -12.07 12.23
N LYS A 106 23.15 -11.25 11.20
CA LYS A 106 24.23 -10.25 11.15
C LYS A 106 24.06 -9.16 12.22
N LEU A 107 22.84 -8.68 12.41
CA LEU A 107 22.51 -7.71 13.46
C LEU A 107 22.75 -8.28 14.86
N LYS A 108 22.31 -9.53 15.11
CA LYS A 108 22.57 -10.22 16.38
C LYS A 108 24.07 -10.30 16.71
N LYS A 109 24.93 -10.61 15.73
CA LYS A 109 26.39 -10.62 15.93
C LYS A 109 26.93 -9.23 16.26
N LYS A 110 26.47 -8.18 15.57
CA LYS A 110 26.88 -6.80 15.86
C LYS A 110 26.48 -6.34 17.25
N LEU A 111 25.25 -6.65 17.69
CA LEU A 111 24.79 -6.32 19.04
C LEU A 111 25.61 -7.03 20.12
N ILE A 112 26.02 -8.28 19.88
CA ILE A 112 26.91 -9.01 20.79
C ILE A 112 28.30 -8.37 20.82
N GLU A 113 28.82 -7.91 19.67
CA GLU A 113 30.12 -7.26 19.59
C GLU A 113 30.11 -5.89 20.28
N GLU A 114 29.08 -5.07 20.02
CA GLU A 114 28.87 -3.80 20.72
C GLU A 114 28.76 -3.99 22.24
N ARG A 115 28.09 -5.07 22.68
CA ARG A 115 27.99 -5.42 24.10
C ARG A 115 29.33 -5.86 24.72
N LYS A 116 30.28 -6.37 23.94
CA LYS A 116 31.64 -6.71 24.41
C LYS A 116 32.57 -5.50 24.46
N ILE A 117 32.29 -4.48 23.63
CA ILE A 117 33.09 -3.26 23.52
C ILE A 117 32.70 -2.24 24.60
N VAL A 118 31.47 -2.27 25.12
CA VAL A 118 31.11 -1.54 26.34
C VAL A 118 31.81 -2.21 27.52
N PRO A 119 32.81 -1.57 28.18
CA PRO A 119 33.36 -2.12 29.40
C PRO A 119 32.23 -2.15 30.41
N THR A 120 32.03 -3.30 31.07
CA THR A 120 31.32 -3.36 32.34
C THR A 120 32.00 -2.36 33.27
N LEU A 121 31.44 -1.15 33.40
CA LEU A 121 31.81 -0.23 34.44
C LEU A 121 31.37 -0.89 35.75
N LEU A 122 32.35 -1.51 36.43
CA LEU A 122 32.27 -1.85 37.84
C LEU A 122 32.18 -0.57 38.68
#